data_AF-A0A925KR15-F1
#
_entry.id   AF-A0A925KR15-F1
#
_cell.length_a   1.000
_cell.length_b   1.000
_cell.length_c   1.000
_cell.angle_alpha   90.00
_cell.angle_beta   90.00
_cell.angle_gamma   90.00
#
_symmetry.space_group_name_H-M   'P 1'
#
loop_
_entity.id
_entity.type
_entity.pdbx_description
1 polymer ?
#
loop_
_entity_poly.entity_id
_entity_poly.type
_entity_poly.pdbx_seq_one_letter_code
_entity_poly.pdbx_strand_id
1 'polypeptide(L)'
;AMLNRGAALQLDLPLDEQKFISRSVDFKKAASRVPDRWRERFLAVKAHARTTIAVMPADQGEEDSESVFERCNLWMLERALAFGAHKVQFICVWNGAGGDGPGGTDHMRKAVKERGGAECWIDTRKLCLPDKPTLR
;
A
#
# COMPACT_ATOMS: atom_id res chain seq x y z
N ALA A 1 4.96 9.60 -7.56
CA ALA A 1 5.02 9.12 -8.96
C ALA A 1 3.73 9.37 -9.73
N MET A 2 2.57 8.89 -9.26
CA MET A 2 1.28 9.12 -9.93
C MET A 2 0.75 10.54 -9.75
N LEU A 3 0.92 11.14 -8.57
CA LEU A 3 0.58 12.55 -8.31
C LEU A 3 1.29 13.50 -9.29
N ASN A 4 2.59 13.31 -9.53
CA ASN A 4 3.38 14.07 -10.52
C ASN A 4 2.91 13.86 -11.97
N ARG A 5 2.13 12.81 -12.24
CA ARG A 5 1.50 12.54 -13.55
C ARG A 5 0.05 13.04 -13.61
N GLY A 6 -0.41 13.75 -12.58
CA GLY A 6 -1.75 14.30 -12.54
C GLY A 6 -2.84 13.31 -12.12
N ALA A 7 -2.50 12.22 -11.42
CA ALA A 7 -3.53 11.40 -10.77
C ALA A 7 -4.12 12.13 -9.55
N ALA A 8 -5.40 11.88 -9.27
CA ALA A 8 -5.98 12.12 -7.96
C ALA A 8 -5.66 10.93 -7.04
N LEU A 9 -5.47 11.17 -5.75
CA LEU A 9 -5.19 10.15 -4.76
C LEU A 9 -6.23 10.21 -3.64
N GLN A 10 -6.87 9.09 -3.37
CA GLN A 10 -7.54 8.83 -2.11
C GLN A 10 -6.54 8.10 -1.20
N LEU A 11 -6.17 8.72 -0.08
CA LEU A 11 -5.30 8.16 0.95
C LEU A 11 -6.16 7.73 2.14
N ASP A 12 -6.42 6.43 2.22
CA ASP A 12 -7.21 5.83 3.30
C ASP A 12 -6.26 5.37 4.43
N LEU A 13 -6.52 5.82 5.66
CA LEU A 13 -5.71 5.51 6.84
C LEU A 13 -6.48 4.56 7.79
N PRO A 14 -5.83 3.54 8.35
CA PRO A 14 -6.45 2.60 9.30
C PRO A 14 -6.73 3.23 10.66
N LEU A 15 -6.01 4.30 10.99
CA LEU A 15 -5.98 4.98 12.28
C LEU A 15 -5.92 6.48 12.04
N ASP A 16 -6.14 7.26 13.10
CA ASP A 16 -5.82 8.68 13.05
C ASP A 16 -4.35 8.90 12.67
N GLU A 17 -4.08 10.07 12.10
CA GLU A 17 -2.77 10.37 11.51
C GLU A 17 -1.62 10.21 12.51
N GLN A 18 -1.82 10.65 13.76
CA GLN A 18 -0.75 10.59 14.75
C GLN A 18 -0.38 9.15 15.08
N LYS A 19 -1.39 8.29 15.31
CA LYS A 19 -1.18 6.86 15.55
C LYS A 19 -0.58 6.17 14.33
N PHE A 20 -1.08 6.46 13.13
CA PHE A 20 -0.56 5.87 11.89
C PHE A 20 0.90 6.24 11.65
N ILE A 21 1.26 7.52 11.83
CA ILE A 21 2.66 7.96 11.71
C ILE A 21 3.54 7.18 12.70
N SER A 22 3.13 7.09 13.96
CA SER A 22 3.91 6.38 14.99
C SER A 22 4.07 4.89 14.68
N ARG A 23 3.01 4.20 14.25
CA ARG A 23 3.00 2.73 14.05
C ARG A 23 3.57 2.31 12.70
N SER A 24 3.40 3.11 11.64
CA SER A 24 3.63 2.67 10.26
C SER A 24 4.57 3.55 9.45
N VAL A 25 4.91 4.75 9.93
CA VAL A 25 5.83 5.66 9.22
C VAL A 25 7.17 5.78 9.96
N ASP A 26 7.12 6.01 11.27
CA ASP A 26 8.27 6.29 12.13
C ASP A 26 8.79 5.06 12.89
N PHE A 27 8.25 3.88 12.61
CA PHE A 27 8.73 2.64 13.22
C PHE A 27 10.22 2.41 12.94
N LYS A 28 10.87 1.68 13.84
CA LYS A 28 12.29 1.32 13.75
C LYS A 28 12.52 0.41 12.55
N LYS A 29 13.28 0.88 11.56
CA LYS A 29 13.64 0.13 10.35
C LYS A 29 15.00 -0.55 10.51
N ALA A 30 15.23 -1.62 9.75
CA ALA A 30 16.56 -2.21 9.61
C ALA A 30 17.54 -1.19 9.03
N ALA A 31 18.81 -1.31 9.40
CA ALA A 31 19.85 -0.45 8.84
C ALA A 31 19.91 -0.60 7.32
N SER A 32 19.95 0.53 6.61
CA SER A 32 20.00 0.59 5.14
C SER A 32 21.12 1.53 4.71
N ARG A 33 21.67 1.29 3.52
CA ARG A 33 22.63 2.20 2.87
C ARG A 33 21.98 3.51 2.42
N VAL A 34 20.65 3.55 2.34
CA VAL A 34 19.88 4.73 1.93
C VAL A 34 19.21 5.33 3.16
N PRO A 35 19.25 6.67 3.35
CA PRO A 35 18.58 7.33 4.45
C PRO A 35 17.08 7.03 4.47
N ASP A 36 16.52 6.88 5.68
CA ASP A 36 15.08 6.80 5.87
C ASP A 36 14.45 8.16 5.56
N ARG A 37 13.53 8.18 4.59
CA ARG A 37 12.75 9.36 4.19
C ARG A 37 11.25 9.08 4.20
N TRP A 38 10.80 8.07 4.95
CA TRP A 38 9.39 7.67 4.97
C TRP A 38 8.48 8.81 5.44
N ARG A 39 8.85 9.47 6.55
CA ARG A 39 8.08 10.61 7.09
C ARG A 39 7.99 11.77 6.11
N GLU A 40 9.13 12.18 5.54
CA GLU A 40 9.18 13.25 4.53
C GLU A 40 8.26 12.93 3.34
N ARG A 41 8.36 11.70 2.79
CA ARG A 41 7.56 11.27 1.65
C ARG A 41 6.08 11.17 1.97
N PHE A 42 5.73 10.65 3.14
CA PHE A 42 4.35 10.57 3.60
C PHE A 42 3.73 11.97 3.70
N LEU A 43 4.41 12.91 4.37
CA LEU A 43 3.94 14.29 4.50
C LEU A 43 3.82 14.99 3.14
N ALA A 44 4.77 14.77 2.23
CA ALA A 44 4.71 15.33 0.87
C ALA A 44 3.52 14.80 0.06
N VAL A 45 3.20 13.50 0.17
CA VAL A 45 2.01 12.91 -0.45
C VAL A 45 0.74 13.45 0.18
N LYS A 46 0.69 13.53 1.51
CA LYS A 46 -0.45 14.05 2.28
C LYS A 46 -0.78 15.50 1.92
N ALA A 47 0.25 16.34 1.80
CA ALA A 47 0.11 17.77 1.52
C ALA A 47 -0.19 18.10 0.05
N HIS A 48 -0.13 17.11 -0.85
CA HIS A 48 -0.34 17.36 -2.27
C HIS A 48 -1.81 17.72 -2.56
N ALA A 49 -2.05 18.78 -3.33
CA ALA A 49 -3.39 19.34 -3.58
C ALA A 49 -4.41 18.38 -4.24
N ARG A 50 -3.93 17.27 -4.81
CA ARG A 50 -4.76 16.22 -5.42
C ARG A 50 -4.96 14.98 -4.52
N THR A 51 -4.50 15.07 -3.28
CA THR A 51 -4.69 14.03 -2.27
C THR A 51 -5.89 14.38 -1.41
N THR A 52 -6.83 13.43 -1.31
CA THR A 52 -7.91 13.44 -0.31
C THR A 52 -7.60 12.36 0.71
N ILE A 53 -7.94 12.60 1.97
CA ILE A 53 -7.65 11.68 3.08
C ILE A 53 -8.98 11.20 3.67
N ALA A 54 -9.07 9.92 3.98
CA ALA A 54 -10.11 9.40 4.85
C ALA A 54 -9.48 8.52 5.93
N VAL A 55 -10.01 8.59 7.13
CA VAL A 55 -9.65 7.68 8.23
C VAL A 55 -10.76 6.64 8.34
N MET A 56 -10.39 5.37 8.44
CA MET A 56 -11.34 4.28 8.63
C MET A 56 -12.13 4.52 9.93
N PRO A 57 -13.48 4.45 9.92
CA PRO A 57 -14.28 4.62 11.12
C PRO A 57 -13.90 3.65 12.26
N ALA A 58 -13.89 4.16 13.50
CA ALA A 58 -13.46 3.41 14.68
C ALA A 58 -14.42 2.28 15.10
N ASP A 59 -15.67 2.32 14.63
CA ASP A 59 -16.68 1.27 14.88
C ASP A 59 -16.39 -0.06 14.15
N GLN A 60 -15.35 -0.10 13.30
CA GLN A 60 -14.96 -1.31 12.58
C GLN A 60 -14.14 -2.31 13.41
N GLY A 61 -13.94 -2.09 14.72
CA GLY A 61 -13.30 -3.04 15.64
C GLY A 61 -12.15 -2.45 16.44
N GLU A 62 -11.45 -3.27 17.22
CA GLU A 62 -10.38 -2.81 18.12
C GLU A 62 -9.20 -2.18 17.36
N GLU A 63 -8.89 -0.92 17.67
CA GLU A 63 -7.83 -0.11 17.02
C GLU A 63 -6.41 -0.65 17.28
N ASP A 64 -6.19 -1.28 18.44
CA ASP A 64 -4.87 -1.75 18.87
C ASP A 64 -4.49 -3.13 18.29
N SER A 65 -5.42 -3.78 17.59
CA SER A 65 -5.16 -5.08 16.96
C SER A 65 -4.45 -4.93 15.61
N GLU A 66 -3.64 -5.92 15.22
CA GLU A 66 -3.07 -6.00 13.85
C GLU A 66 -4.17 -6.09 12.77
N SER A 67 -5.35 -6.58 13.15
CA SER A 67 -6.50 -6.64 12.26
C SER A 67 -7.01 -5.27 11.80
N VAL A 68 -6.61 -4.15 12.44
CA VAL A 68 -6.96 -2.81 11.97
C VAL A 68 -6.40 -2.52 10.57
N PHE A 69 -5.18 -2.99 10.27
CA PHE A 69 -4.56 -2.82 8.96
C PHE A 69 -5.22 -3.73 7.92
N GLU A 70 -5.54 -4.97 8.30
CA GLU A 70 -6.30 -5.89 7.46
C GLU A 70 -7.66 -5.31 7.07
N ARG A 71 -8.42 -4.81 8.06
CA ARG A 71 -9.72 -4.19 7.82
C ARG A 71 -9.60 -2.97 6.91
N CYS A 72 -8.60 -2.12 7.13
CA CYS A 72 -8.37 -0.97 6.26
C CYS A 72 -8.05 -1.38 4.82
N ASN A 73 -7.29 -2.47 4.62
CA ASN A 73 -7.01 -3.00 3.29
C ASN A 73 -8.30 -3.44 2.57
N LEU A 74 -9.22 -4.10 3.29
CA LEU A 74 -10.52 -4.49 2.74
C LEU A 74 -11.46 -3.31 2.52
N TRP A 75 -11.46 -2.33 3.42
CA TRP A 75 -12.24 -1.09 3.31
C TRP A 75 -11.80 -0.26 2.10
N MET A 76 -10.49 -0.14 1.88
CA MET A 76 -9.92 0.48 0.67
C MET A 76 -10.40 -0.21 -0.61
N LEU A 77 -10.39 -1.55 -0.62
CA LEU A 77 -10.87 -2.33 -1.76
C LEU A 77 -12.37 -2.11 -2.00
N GLU A 78 -13.20 -2.10 -0.95
CA GLU A 78 -14.63 -1.81 -1.06
C GLU A 78 -14.90 -0.43 -1.64
N ARG A 79 -14.18 0.59 -1.17
CA ARG A 79 -14.26 1.96 -1.72
C ARG A 79 -13.86 2.00 -3.19
N ALA A 80 -12.82 1.27 -3.59
CA ALA A 80 -12.42 1.17 -5.00
C ALA A 80 -13.47 0.44 -5.85
N LEU A 81 -14.06 -0.64 -5.33
CA LEU A 81 -15.08 -1.43 -6.02
C LEU A 81 -16.40 -0.66 -6.22
N ALA A 82 -16.68 0.35 -5.39
CA ALA A 82 -17.82 1.24 -5.57
C ALA A 82 -17.79 1.99 -6.93
N PHE A 83 -16.62 2.12 -7.57
CA PHE A 83 -16.49 2.67 -8.93
C PHE A 83 -16.75 1.65 -10.05
N GLY A 84 -16.91 0.37 -9.69
CA GLY A 84 -17.09 -0.77 -10.58
C GLY A 84 -15.85 -1.66 -10.64
N ALA A 85 -16.04 -2.97 -10.40
CA ALA A 85 -14.95 -3.95 -10.32
C ALA A 85 -14.02 -3.98 -11.55
N HIS A 86 -14.59 -3.87 -12.76
CA HIS A 86 -13.84 -3.83 -14.02
C HIS A 86 -12.88 -2.62 -14.16
N LYS A 87 -13.04 -1.59 -13.32
CA LYS A 87 -12.14 -0.42 -13.26
C LYS A 87 -11.04 -0.56 -12.22
N VAL A 88 -11.12 -1.56 -11.34
CA VAL A 88 -10.16 -1.76 -10.26
C VAL A 88 -8.93 -2.48 -10.80
N GLN A 89 -7.77 -1.83 -10.64
CA GLN A 89 -6.45 -2.38 -10.94
C GLN A 89 -5.64 -2.38 -9.65
N PHE A 90 -5.38 -3.56 -9.11
CA PHE A 90 -4.52 -3.72 -7.94
C PHE A 90 -3.06 -3.85 -8.38
N ILE A 91 -2.24 -2.88 -8.02
CA ILE A 91 -0.80 -2.90 -8.29
C ILE A 91 -0.08 -3.37 -7.03
N CYS A 92 0.66 -4.47 -7.11
CA CYS A 92 1.46 -4.99 -5.99
C CYS A 92 2.93 -5.13 -6.39
N VAL A 93 3.84 -4.80 -5.47
CA VAL A 93 5.29 -5.00 -5.61
C VAL A 93 5.69 -6.08 -4.62
N TRP A 94 6.00 -7.28 -5.11
CA TRP A 94 6.14 -8.46 -4.25
C TRP A 94 7.05 -9.52 -4.90
N ASN A 95 7.74 -10.32 -4.09
CA ASN A 95 8.66 -11.35 -4.56
C ASN A 95 7.98 -12.72 -4.80
N GLY A 96 6.68 -12.85 -4.56
CA GLY A 96 5.99 -14.14 -4.68
C GLY A 96 6.17 -15.08 -3.49
N ALA A 97 6.92 -14.69 -2.46
CA ALA A 97 7.14 -15.53 -1.29
C ALA A 97 5.88 -15.57 -0.44
N GLY A 98 5.34 -16.78 -0.22
CA GLY A 98 4.15 -16.96 0.62
C GLY A 98 4.38 -16.52 2.06
N GLY A 99 3.28 -16.20 2.75
CA GLY A 99 3.31 -15.72 4.12
C GLY A 99 3.01 -14.23 4.20
N ASP A 100 2.07 -13.92 5.08
CA ASP A 100 1.81 -12.64 5.74
C ASP A 100 0.53 -12.78 6.59
N GLY A 101 -0.24 -13.86 6.39
CA GLY A 101 -1.52 -14.06 7.08
C GLY A 101 -2.60 -13.12 6.52
N PRO A 102 -3.74 -13.01 7.23
CA PRO A 102 -4.77 -12.03 6.91
C PRO A 102 -4.18 -10.62 6.84
N GLY A 103 -4.62 -9.84 5.84
CA GLY A 103 -4.11 -8.48 5.58
C GLY A 103 -2.85 -8.38 4.72
N GLY A 104 -2.17 -9.50 4.45
CA GLY A 104 -0.98 -9.56 3.62
C GLY A 104 -1.19 -9.34 2.12
N THR A 105 -0.08 -9.31 1.36
CA THR A 105 -0.14 -9.08 -0.10
C THR A 105 -0.93 -10.17 -0.82
N ASP A 106 -0.70 -11.45 -0.49
CA ASP A 106 -1.43 -12.57 -1.10
C ASP A 106 -2.94 -12.54 -0.79
N HIS A 107 -3.31 -12.14 0.44
CA HIS A 107 -4.71 -11.95 0.82
C HIS A 107 -5.38 -10.89 -0.07
N MET A 108 -4.72 -9.74 -0.28
CA MET A 108 -5.27 -8.68 -1.12
C MET A 108 -5.39 -9.06 -2.59
N ARG A 109 -4.44 -9.82 -3.13
CA ARG A 109 -4.53 -10.35 -4.50
C ARG A 109 -5.77 -11.21 -4.69
N LYS A 110 -6.00 -12.14 -3.74
CA LYS A 110 -7.17 -13.02 -3.74
C LYS A 110 -8.46 -12.22 -3.63
N ALA A 111 -8.54 -11.30 -2.67
CA ALA A 111 -9.71 -10.45 -2.45
C ALA A 111 -10.07 -9.61 -3.69
N VAL A 112 -9.08 -9.04 -4.38
CA VAL A 112 -9.30 -8.28 -5.63
C VAL A 112 -9.85 -9.18 -6.73
N LYS A 113 -9.22 -10.34 -6.94
CA LYS A 113 -9.60 -11.28 -8.01
C LYS A 113 -11.01 -11.86 -7.78
N GLU A 114 -11.31 -12.26 -6.54
CA GLU A 114 -12.62 -12.77 -6.14
C GLU A 114 -13.74 -11.75 -6.37
N ARG A 115 -13.44 -10.46 -6.23
CA ARG A 115 -14.37 -9.35 -6.43
C ARG A 115 -14.37 -8.78 -7.85
N GLY A 116 -13.72 -9.46 -8.80
CA GLY A 116 -13.74 -9.12 -10.23
C GLY A 116 -12.82 -7.96 -10.66
N GLY A 117 -11.88 -7.56 -9.81
CA GLY A 117 -10.81 -6.63 -10.18
C GLY A 117 -9.66 -7.32 -10.89
N ALA A 118 -8.81 -6.53 -11.54
CA ALA A 118 -7.59 -7.02 -12.18
C ALA A 118 -6.34 -6.74 -11.33
N GLU A 119 -5.29 -7.50 -11.59
CA GLU A 119 -4.01 -7.39 -10.90
C GLU A 119 -2.88 -7.02 -11.86
N CYS A 120 -2.03 -6.10 -11.42
CA CYS A 120 -0.71 -5.82 -11.99
C CYS A 120 0.38 -6.14 -10.94
N TRP A 121 1.04 -7.28 -11.11
CA TRP A 121 2.11 -7.71 -10.21
C TRP A 121 3.49 -7.31 -10.75
N ILE A 122 4.22 -6.53 -9.96
CA ILE A 122 5.63 -6.21 -10.16
C ILE A 122 6.47 -7.20 -9.35
N ASP A 123 6.97 -8.24 -10.03
CA ASP A 123 7.81 -9.29 -9.43
C ASP A 123 9.22 -8.76 -9.11
N THR A 124 9.52 -8.57 -7.83
CA THR A 124 10.80 -7.99 -7.40
C THR A 124 12.01 -8.86 -7.74
N ARG A 125 11.81 -10.17 -7.97
CA ARG A 125 12.88 -11.08 -8.41
C ARG A 125 13.32 -10.79 -9.85
N LYS A 126 12.51 -10.06 -10.62
CA LYS A 126 12.78 -9.65 -12.00
C LYS A 126 13.26 -8.20 -12.13
N LEU A 127 13.34 -7.46 -11.02
CA LEU A 127 13.78 -6.06 -11.03
C LEU A 127 15.31 -5.91 -11.10
N CYS A 128 16.06 -6.93 -10.68
CA CYS A 128 17.50 -6.98 -10.81
C CYS A 128 17.87 -7.88 -11.99
N LEU A 129 18.17 -7.30 -13.15
CA LEU A 129 19.01 -7.99 -14.13
C LEU A 129 20.45 -7.96 -13.60
N PRO A 130 21.21 -9.07 -13.63
CA PRO A 130 22.63 -9.00 -13.33
C PRO A 130 23.29 -7.99 -14.28
N ASP A 131 24.23 -7.20 -13.77
CA ASP A 131 25.07 -6.35 -14.61
C ASP A 131 25.62 -7.21 -15.75
N LYS A 132 25.42 -6.76 -17.00
CA LYS A 132 26.04 -7.43 -18.14
C LYS A 132 27.55 -7.48 -17.85
N PRO A 133 28.20 -8.65 -17.90
CA PRO A 133 29.65 -8.69 -17.77
C PRO A 133 30.23 -7.83 -18.89
N THR A 134 30.94 -6.77 -18.50
CA THR A 134 31.80 -6.02 -19.41
C THR A 134 32.80 -7.02 -19.98
N LEU A 135 32.61 -7.40 -21.24
CA LEU A 135 33.63 -8.13 -22.00
C LEU A 135 34.88 -7.25 -21.99
N ARG A 136 35.95 -7.75 -21.36
CA ARG A 136 37.29 -7.19 -21.45
C ARG A 136 37.96 -7.71 -22.71
#